data_AF-A0A2U2X6C9-F1
#
_entry.id   AF-A0A2U2X6C9-F1
#
_cell.length_a   1.000
_cell.length_b   1.000
_cell.length_c   1.000
_cell.angle_alpha   90.00
_cell.angle_beta   90.00
_cell.angle_gamma   90.00
#
_symmetry.space_group_name_H-M   'P 1'
#
loop_
_entity.id
_entity.type
_entity.pdbx_description
1 polymer ?
#
loop_
_entity_poly.entity_id
_entity_poly.type
_entity_poly.pdbx_seq_one_letter_code
_entity_poly.pdbx_strand_id
1 'polypeptide(L)'
;MNNRTIEITYRFEKSWNDTEKIFDMLLENGFERLIPVREFITELKEKGENQHFRIGTSLYRVIFSRSVEHGLRDDQKQLIIDTLDKNDYEIIFRDGFKKYREYRISDLNDDRLTKLLETLKGTLVD
;
A
#
# COMPACT_ATOMS: atom_id res chain seq x y z
N MET A 1 10.27 -16.63 16.93
CA MET A 1 10.08 -16.30 15.50
C MET A 1 11.07 -17.13 14.69
N ASN A 2 10.67 -17.74 13.57
CA ASN A 2 11.63 -18.46 12.71
C ASN A 2 12.36 -17.45 11.79
N ASN A 3 13.52 -17.84 11.25
CA ASN A 3 14.34 -16.96 10.40
C ASN A 3 13.57 -16.46 9.16
N ARG A 4 12.64 -17.26 8.63
CA ARG A 4 11.80 -16.88 7.48
C ARG A 4 10.84 -15.74 7.84
N THR A 5 10.24 -15.75 9.02
CA THR A 5 9.37 -14.66 9.49
C THR A 5 10.16 -13.37 9.67
N ILE A 6 11.38 -13.45 10.22
CA ILE A 6 12.25 -12.28 10.41
C ILE A 6 12.63 -11.66 9.06
N GLU A 7 13.02 -12.47 8.08
CA GLU A 7 13.37 -12.00 6.74
C GLU A 7 12.17 -11.36 6.02
N ILE A 8 10.97 -11.96 6.12
CA ILE A 8 9.75 -11.40 5.54
C ILE A 8 9.42 -10.05 6.16
N THR A 9 9.42 -9.97 7.49
CA THR A 9 9.15 -8.72 8.21
C THR A 9 10.17 -7.65 7.83
N TYR A 10 11.46 -7.99 7.77
CA TYR A 10 12.51 -7.08 7.33
C TYR A 10 12.25 -6.53 5.92
N ARG A 11 11.90 -7.39 4.96
CA ARG A 11 11.58 -6.96 3.58
C ARG A 11 10.36 -6.06 3.52
N PHE A 12 9.33 -6.36 4.31
CA PHE A 12 8.14 -5.52 4.41
C PHE A 12 8.53 -4.16 4.98
N GLU A 13 9.15 -4.09 6.15
CA GLU A 13 9.59 -2.83 6.77
C GLU A 13 10.49 -2.00 5.85
N LYS A 14 11.42 -2.65 5.16
CA LYS A 14 12.29 -2.00 4.16
C LYS A 14 11.47 -1.35 3.04
N SER A 15 10.46 -2.06 2.51
CA SER A 15 9.61 -1.52 1.43
C SER A 15 8.83 -0.27 1.85
N TRP A 16 8.44 -0.17 3.12
CA TRP A 16 7.79 1.02 3.65
C TRP A 16 8.76 2.19 3.72
N ASN A 17 9.96 1.97 4.30
CA ASN A 17 10.99 3.00 4.36
C ASN A 17 11.39 3.52 2.97
N ASP A 18 11.51 2.62 1.99
CA ASP A 18 11.86 3.00 0.61
C ASP A 18 10.71 3.78 -0.05
N THR A 19 9.46 3.38 0.19
CA THR A 19 8.28 4.07 -0.34
C THR A 19 8.11 5.46 0.26
N GLU A 20 8.30 5.61 1.58
CA GLU A 20 8.26 6.91 2.26
C GLU A 20 9.28 7.89 1.69
N LYS A 21 10.53 7.46 1.48
CA LYS A 21 11.56 8.29 0.84
C LYS A 21 11.17 8.77 -0.55
N ILE A 22 10.51 7.92 -1.34
CA ILE A 22 10.03 8.30 -2.67
C ILE A 22 8.95 9.37 -2.54
N PHE A 23 8.00 9.22 -1.62
CA PHE A 23 6.99 10.26 -1.38
C PHE A 23 7.61 11.56 -0.87
N ASP A 24 8.56 11.50 0.06
CA ASP A 24 9.26 12.69 0.58
C ASP A 24 9.94 13.44 -0.57
N MET A 25 10.65 12.73 -1.45
CA MET A 25 11.24 13.31 -2.67
C MET A 25 10.18 13.90 -3.61
N LEU A 26 9.03 13.23 -3.83
CA LEU A 26 7.96 13.79 -4.66
C LEU A 26 7.39 15.07 -4.05
N LEU A 27 7.20 15.11 -2.74
CA LEU A 27 6.70 16.30 -2.04
C LEU A 27 7.68 17.48 -2.14
N GLU A 28 8.98 17.24 -2.02
CA GLU A 28 10.02 18.25 -2.26
C GLU A 28 9.98 18.83 -3.69
N ASN A 29 9.42 18.09 -4.65
CA ASN A 29 9.31 18.47 -6.06
C ASN A 29 7.91 18.99 -6.46
N GLY A 30 7.08 19.41 -5.50
CA GLY A 30 5.80 20.08 -5.79
C GLY A 30 4.63 19.13 -6.10
N PHE A 31 4.63 17.95 -5.48
CA PHE A 31 3.52 16.99 -5.59
C PHE A 31 2.62 17.04 -4.35
N GLU A 32 2.17 18.23 -3.92
CA GLU A 32 1.48 18.45 -2.64
C GLU A 32 0.17 17.68 -2.50
N ARG A 33 -0.45 17.27 -3.61
CA ARG A 33 -1.62 16.38 -3.58
C ARG A 33 -1.34 15.00 -2.98
N LEU A 34 -0.07 14.61 -2.84
CA LEU A 34 0.34 13.35 -2.22
C LEU A 34 0.47 13.44 -0.69
N ILE A 35 0.37 14.64 -0.10
CA ILE A 35 0.49 14.84 1.35
C ILE A 35 -0.44 13.88 2.13
N PRO A 36 -1.75 13.78 1.80
CA PRO A 36 -2.65 12.88 2.55
C PRO A 36 -2.25 11.41 2.43
N VAL A 37 -1.72 10.98 1.29
CA VAL A 37 -1.24 9.61 1.10
C VAL A 37 0.01 9.35 1.93
N ARG A 38 0.93 10.32 1.99
CA ARG A 38 2.14 10.23 2.82
C ARG A 38 1.79 10.13 4.31
N GLU A 39 0.84 10.94 4.77
CA GLU A 39 0.31 10.91 6.15
C GLU A 39 -0.36 9.57 6.46
N PHE A 40 -1.22 9.09 5.56
CA PHE A 40 -1.86 7.78 5.68
C PHE A 40 -0.85 6.62 5.78
N ILE A 41 0.23 6.65 4.99
CA ILE A 41 1.32 5.67 5.09
C ILE A 41 2.00 5.75 6.46
N THR A 42 2.29 6.95 6.98
CA THR A 42 2.86 7.10 8.33
C THR A 42 1.94 6.47 9.38
N GLU A 43 0.65 6.79 9.36
CA GLU A 43 -0.32 6.29 10.34
C GLU A 43 -0.43 4.76 10.32
N LEU A 44 -0.47 4.15 9.13
CA LEU A 44 -0.50 2.69 9.01
C LEU A 44 0.80 2.05 9.52
N LYS A 45 1.94 2.70 9.28
CA LYS A 45 3.24 2.23 9.79
C LYS A 45 3.30 2.29 11.31
N GLU A 46 2.81 3.37 11.92
CA GLU A 46 2.70 3.52 13.38
C GLU A 46 1.79 2.46 14.01
N LYS A 47 0.75 2.01 13.28
CA LYS A 47 -0.12 0.90 13.67
C LYS A 47 0.52 -0.48 13.48
N GLY A 48 1.72 -0.56 12.92
CA GLY A 48 2.47 -1.81 12.70
C GLY A 48 2.10 -2.54 11.39
N GLU A 49 1.37 -1.91 10.47
CA GLU A 49 0.98 -2.55 9.21
C GLU A 49 2.16 -2.86 8.28
N ASN A 50 3.31 -2.23 8.54
CA ASN A 50 4.60 -2.54 7.92
C ASN A 50 5.15 -3.93 8.26
N GLN A 51 4.57 -4.64 9.23
CA GLN A 51 4.90 -6.04 9.52
C GLN A 51 4.00 -7.03 8.77
N HIS A 52 2.93 -6.53 8.14
CA HIS A 52 1.89 -7.35 7.53
C HIS A 52 1.83 -7.24 6.01
N PHE A 53 2.23 -6.09 5.48
CA PHE A 53 2.23 -5.80 4.05
C PHE A 53 3.58 -5.32 3.59
N ARG A 54 3.87 -5.64 2.34
CA ARG A 54 4.80 -4.88 1.53
C ARG A 54 4.05 -3.76 0.82
N ILE A 55 4.67 -2.60 0.71
CA ILE A 55 4.17 -1.52 -0.14
C ILE A 55 5.16 -1.16 -1.26
N GLY A 56 4.62 -0.62 -2.33
CA GLY A 56 5.38 -0.02 -3.42
C GLY A 56 4.65 1.20 -3.96
N THR A 57 5.37 2.03 -4.69
CA THR A 57 4.82 3.29 -5.19
C THR A 57 5.23 3.58 -6.63
N SER A 58 4.39 4.37 -7.29
CA SER A 58 4.68 5.12 -8.50
C SER A 58 4.12 6.55 -8.30
N LEU A 59 4.23 7.41 -9.30
CA LEU A 59 4.01 8.86 -9.15
C LEU A 59 2.78 9.26 -8.33
N TYR A 60 1.61 8.67 -8.64
CA TYR A 60 0.35 8.94 -7.95
C TYR A 60 -0.28 7.68 -7.33
N ARG A 61 0.50 6.61 -7.19
CA ARG A 61 -0.02 5.29 -6.88
C ARG A 61 0.72 4.70 -5.69
N VAL A 62 -0.02 4.20 -4.71
CA VAL A 62 0.52 3.26 -3.72
C VAL A 62 -0.13 1.90 -3.87
N ILE A 63 0.65 0.84 -3.71
CA ILE A 63 0.23 -0.55 -3.86
C ILE A 63 0.59 -1.29 -2.59
N PHE A 64 -0.38 -1.98 -2.00
CA PHE A 64 -0.21 -2.88 -0.86
C PHE A 64 -0.31 -4.33 -1.36
N SER A 65 0.55 -5.19 -0.86
CA SER A 65 0.55 -6.62 -1.18
C SER A 65 1.10 -7.45 0.00
N ARG A 66 0.85 -8.76 -0.02
CA ARG A 66 1.49 -9.71 0.91
C ARG A 66 2.64 -10.50 0.26
N SER A 67 3.22 -9.94 -0.80
CA SER A 67 4.29 -10.56 -1.58
C SER A 67 5.66 -10.30 -0.99
N VAL A 68 6.44 -11.36 -0.78
CA VAL A 68 7.82 -11.27 -0.29
C VAL A 68 8.79 -10.90 -1.42
N GLU A 69 8.44 -11.21 -2.67
CA GLU A 69 9.30 -11.06 -3.84
C GLU A 69 9.13 -9.73 -4.55
N HIS A 70 10.24 -9.10 -4.98
CA HIS A 70 10.22 -7.84 -5.71
C HIS A 70 9.56 -7.97 -7.09
N GLY A 71 8.41 -7.32 -7.27
CA GLY A 71 7.73 -7.22 -8.57
C GLY A 71 6.21 -7.26 -8.41
N LEU A 72 5.50 -6.74 -9.41
CA LEU A 72 4.06 -6.95 -9.52
C LEU A 72 3.88 -8.34 -10.13
N ARG A 73 3.71 -9.36 -9.29
CA ARG A 73 3.29 -10.66 -9.79
C ARG A 73 1.81 -10.61 -10.15
N ASP A 74 1.49 -11.08 -11.35
CA ASP A 74 0.15 -11.04 -11.93
C ASP A 74 -0.79 -12.13 -11.38
N ASP A 75 -0.39 -12.83 -10.32
CA ASP A 75 -1.18 -13.87 -9.64
C ASP A 75 -1.46 -13.54 -8.17
N GLN A 76 -1.14 -12.33 -7.73
CA GLN A 76 -1.24 -11.94 -6.33
C GLN A 76 -2.32 -10.92 -6.06
N LYS A 77 -2.88 -11.01 -4.85
CA LYS A 77 -3.82 -10.03 -4.32
C LYS A 77 -3.11 -8.74 -3.97
N GLN A 78 -3.66 -7.64 -4.48
CA GLN A 78 -3.11 -6.31 -4.31
C GLN A 78 -4.25 -5.32 -4.07
N LEU A 79 -3.99 -4.38 -3.18
CA LEU A 79 -4.80 -3.19 -2.99
C LEU A 79 -4.03 -2.01 -3.57
N ILE A 80 -4.65 -1.28 -4.48
CA ILE A 80 -4.06 -0.13 -5.16
C ILE A 80 -4.87 1.10 -4.77
N ILE A 81 -4.16 2.19 -4.47
CA ILE A 81 -4.74 3.51 -4.25
C ILE A 81 -4.10 4.44 -5.27
N ASP A 82 -4.91 4.93 -6.20
CA ASP A 82 -4.53 5.94 -7.18
C ASP A 82 -5.03 7.31 -6.74
N THR A 83 -4.13 8.28 -6.65
CA THR A 83 -4.42 9.67 -6.27
C THR A 83 -4.74 10.47 -7.51
N LEU A 84 -6.03 10.74 -7.72
CA LEU A 84 -6.51 11.51 -8.86
C LEU A 84 -6.41 13.00 -8.55
N ASP A 85 -6.79 13.37 -7.33
CA ASP A 85 -6.64 14.71 -6.75
C ASP A 85 -6.40 14.60 -5.23
N LYS A 86 -6.17 15.73 -4.55
CA LYS A 86 -5.81 15.80 -3.13
C LYS A 86 -6.76 15.01 -2.23
N ASN A 87 -8.07 15.02 -2.53
CA ASN A 87 -9.11 14.32 -1.78
C ASN A 87 -9.97 13.44 -2.73
N ASP A 88 -9.33 12.82 -3.71
CA ASP A 88 -10.01 11.98 -4.69
C ASP A 88 -9.12 10.81 -5.07
N TYR A 89 -9.52 9.63 -4.60
CA TYR A 89 -8.73 8.41 -4.72
C TYR A 89 -9.55 7.32 -5.38
N GLU A 90 -8.95 6.64 -6.35
CA GLU A 90 -9.47 5.40 -6.89
C GLU A 90 -8.85 4.21 -6.15
N ILE A 91 -9.71 3.36 -5.62
CA ILE A 91 -9.34 2.17 -4.85
C ILE A 91 -9.63 0.94 -5.69
N ILE A 92 -8.59 0.14 -5.94
CA ILE A 92 -8.71 -1.08 -6.74
C ILE A 92 -8.19 -2.25 -5.92
N PHE A 93 -9.06 -3.24 -5.68
CA PHE A 93 -8.67 -4.53 -5.14
C PHE A 93 -8.71 -5.57 -6.25
N ARG A 94 -7.55 -6.18 -6.53
CA ARG A 94 -7.40 -7.18 -7.60
C ARG A 94 -6.68 -8.42 -7.09
N ASP A 95 -6.83 -9.49 -7.84
CA ASP A 95 -6.14 -10.77 -7.69
C ASP A 95 -5.64 -11.17 -9.07
N GLY A 96 -4.38 -10.83 -9.31
CA GLY A 96 -3.83 -10.86 -10.65
C GLY A 96 -4.58 -9.96 -11.63
N PHE A 97 -5.02 -10.54 -12.76
CA PHE A 97 -5.80 -9.84 -13.79
C PHE A 97 -7.26 -9.57 -13.40
N LYS A 98 -7.77 -10.21 -12.34
CA LYS A 98 -9.18 -10.06 -11.94
C LYS A 98 -9.34 -8.90 -10.97
N LYS A 99 -10.08 -7.87 -11.38
CA LYS A 99 -10.56 -6.82 -10.48
C LYS A 99 -11.77 -7.31 -9.69
N TYR A 100 -11.70 -7.24 -8.36
CA TYR A 100 -12.79 -7.61 -7.46
C TYR A 100 -13.58 -6.40 -6.99
N ARG A 101 -12.90 -5.29 -6.69
CA ARG A 101 -13.53 -4.03 -6.29
C ARG A 101 -12.81 -2.86 -6.92
N GLU A 102 -13.58 -1.87 -7.33
CA GLU A 102 -13.11 -0.62 -7.91
C GLU A 102 -14.11 0.46 -7.54
N TYR A 103 -13.67 1.49 -6.80
CA TYR A 103 -14.53 2.59 -6.38
C TYR A 103 -13.70 3.83 -6.02
N ARG A 104 -14.36 4.98 -5.95
CA ARG A 104 -13.74 6.23 -5.51
C ARG A 104 -14.08 6.53 -4.06
N ILE A 105 -13.11 7.10 -3.34
CA ILE A 105 -13.27 7.66 -2.00
C ILE A 105 -12.68 9.06 -1.97
N SER A 106 -13.17 9.89 -1.05
CA SER A 106 -12.63 11.24 -0.83
C SER A 106 -11.78 11.36 0.43
N ASP A 107 -11.72 10.32 1.25
CA ASP A 107 -11.01 10.26 2.52
C ASP A 107 -10.38 8.88 2.67
N LEU A 108 -9.09 8.82 2.99
CA LEU A 108 -8.34 7.57 3.18
C LEU A 108 -8.73 6.84 4.48
N ASN A 109 -9.51 7.47 5.36
CA ASN A 109 -10.13 6.84 6.53
C ASN A 109 -11.45 6.12 6.22
N ASP A 110 -11.87 6.02 4.96
CA ASP A 110 -13.10 5.35 4.55
C ASP A 110 -13.14 3.88 5.02
N ASP A 111 -14.21 3.50 5.74
CA ASP A 111 -14.42 2.15 6.26
C ASP A 111 -14.27 1.04 5.22
N ARG A 112 -14.61 1.32 3.94
CA ARG A 112 -14.49 0.34 2.85
C ARG A 112 -13.02 0.05 2.55
N LEU A 113 -12.17 1.07 2.60
CA LEU A 113 -10.72 0.92 2.43
C LEU A 113 -10.12 0.12 3.61
N THR A 114 -10.48 0.47 4.84
CA THR A 114 -10.04 -0.29 6.04
C THR A 114 -10.44 -1.76 5.95
N LYS A 115 -11.68 -2.06 5.54
CA LYS A 115 -12.13 -3.46 5.33
C LYS A 115 -11.34 -4.19 4.25
N LEU A 116 -10.88 -3.49 3.21
CA LEU A 116 -10.03 -4.08 2.17
C LEU A 116 -8.62 -4.36 2.65
N LEU A 117 -8.04 -3.48 3.47
CA LEU A 117 -6.75 -3.74 4.12
C LEU A 117 -6.83 -4.98 5.01
N GLU A 118 -7.86 -5.11 5.84
CA GLU A 118 -8.09 -6.30 6.66
C GLU A 118 -8.31 -7.56 5.81
N THR A 119 -9.05 -7.44 4.70
CA THR A 119 -9.24 -8.55 3.76
C THR A 119 -7.90 -9.00 3.16
N LEU A 120 -7.05 -8.05 2.75
CA LEU A 120 -5.71 -8.34 2.25
C LEU A 120 -4.84 -8.96 3.35
N LYS A 121 -4.92 -8.46 4.59
CA LYS A 121 -4.18 -8.97 5.76
C LYS A 121 -4.51 -10.43 6.08
N GLY A 122 -5.70 -10.89 5.73
CA GLY A 122 -6.13 -12.28 5.88
C GLY A 122 -5.59 -13.24 4.82
N THR A 123 -4.96 -12.76 3.73
CA THR A 123 -4.44 -13.64 2.68
C THR A 123 -3.13 -14.29 3.08
N LEU A 124 -2.76 -15.40 2.44
CA LEU A 124 -1.43 -15.99 2.65
C LEU A 124 -0.33 -14.99 2.26
N VAL A 125 0.78 -15.04 2.99
CA VAL A 125 2.05 -14.43 2.57
C VAL A 125 2.65 -15.37 1.53
N ASP A 126 2.90 -14.83 0.36
CA ASP A 126 3.49 -15.54 -0.79
C ASP A 126 4.93 -15.07 -1.00
#